data_AF-A0A522CED7-F1
#
_entry.id   AF-A0A522CED7-F1
#
_cell.length_a   1.000
_cell.length_b   1.000
_cell.length_c   1.000
_cell.angle_alpha   90.00
_cell.angle_beta   90.00
_cell.angle_gamma   90.00
#
_symmetry.space_group_name_H-M   'P 1'
#
loop_
_entity.id
_entity.type
_entity.pdbx_description
1 polymer ?
#
loop_
_entity_poly.entity_id
_entity_poly.type
_entity_poly.pdbx_seq_one_letter_code
_entity_poly.pdbx_strand_id
1 'polypeptide(L)'
;MKRRNLISLISIIFILLAGMAMTGCGTGLTQAAKEGDIAALQKLLDEGADINESGLGTKMGGPPIIHAAYYCRSEVVKYLINRGADINAISVPRSSGWRALHLAAWGSDCTEVVKLLLDAGADINARANDTYGSVLAIAASEGYIKTVKYLIARGADIDDALIVLERRGDKKGLALLQKFEKQKIAVRLPENTPPSIVAKSDVDELPAIKAKPNKNSYAIVIGIENYRQKLPKADYAVADAKTVTEYLTKVMGYPEENVVTLLNEHATNVDFAKYFEKWLWNNVEKDSSVFIYYSGHGAPNPNTGDAYLVPYDGDPSFIDQTGYSLKRLYENLNKLQAKEIIVALDSCF
;
A
#
# COMPACT_ATOMS: atom_id res chain seq x y z
N MET A 1 25.90 55.14 -17.67
CA MET A 1 24.52 54.61 -17.78
C MET A 1 24.54 53.14 -18.21
N LYS A 2 24.58 52.16 -17.29
CA LYS A 2 24.31 50.73 -17.63
C LYS A 2 24.18 49.76 -16.45
N ARG A 3 24.20 50.21 -15.18
CA ARG A 3 24.01 49.33 -14.00
C ARG A 3 22.71 49.55 -13.21
N ARG A 4 21.95 50.61 -13.47
CA ARG A 4 20.67 50.87 -12.77
C ARG A 4 19.46 50.14 -13.35
N ASN A 5 19.53 49.64 -14.60
CA ASN A 5 18.39 48.97 -15.24
C ASN A 5 18.36 47.45 -15.00
N LEU A 6 19.48 46.81 -14.66
CA LEU A 6 19.53 45.36 -14.47
C LEU A 6 18.92 44.94 -13.12
N ILE A 7 19.12 45.74 -12.07
CA ILE A 7 18.51 45.50 -10.74
C ILE A 7 17.00 45.72 -10.82
N SER A 8 16.54 46.73 -11.57
CA SER A 8 15.11 46.95 -11.79
C SER A 8 14.46 45.83 -12.61
N LEU A 9 15.14 45.28 -13.61
CA LEU A 9 14.61 44.16 -14.41
C LEU A 9 14.55 42.85 -13.62
N ILE A 10 15.57 42.57 -12.79
CA ILE A 10 15.59 41.39 -11.92
C ILE A 10 14.51 41.50 -10.84
N SER A 11 14.30 42.68 -10.25
CA SER A 11 13.21 42.91 -9.29
C SER A 11 11.84 42.80 -9.95
N ILE A 12 11.66 43.27 -11.19
CA ILE A 12 10.39 43.15 -11.92
C ILE A 12 10.13 41.70 -12.35
N ILE A 13 11.16 40.94 -12.75
CA ILE A 13 11.05 39.51 -13.07
C ILE A 13 10.78 38.70 -11.80
N PHE A 14 11.40 39.01 -10.66
CA PHE A 14 11.09 38.38 -9.38
C PHE A 14 9.69 38.74 -8.87
N ILE A 15 9.19 39.95 -9.12
CA ILE A 15 7.82 40.37 -8.77
C ILE A 15 6.79 39.77 -9.74
N LEU A 16 7.15 39.51 -11.01
CA LEU A 16 6.29 38.79 -11.97
C LEU A 16 6.28 37.27 -11.72
N LEU A 17 7.41 36.67 -11.31
CA LEU A 17 7.46 35.27 -10.87
C LEU A 17 6.82 35.07 -9.48
N ALA A 18 6.93 36.04 -8.57
CA ALA A 18 6.21 36.01 -7.29
C ALA A 18 4.73 36.40 -7.44
N GLY A 19 4.38 37.17 -8.47
CA GLY A 19 3.01 37.57 -8.81
C GLY A 19 2.19 36.48 -9.51
N MET A 20 2.85 35.49 -10.13
CA MET A 20 2.19 34.29 -10.67
C MET A 20 2.00 33.17 -9.64
N ALA A 21 2.49 33.33 -8.40
CA ALA A 21 2.43 32.31 -7.36
C ALA A 21 1.29 32.51 -6.32
N MET A 22 0.36 33.45 -6.53
CA MET A 22 -0.60 33.89 -5.49
C MET A 22 -2.08 33.79 -5.90
N THR A 23 -2.43 33.08 -6.97
CA THR A 23 -3.80 32.62 -7.24
C THR A 23 -3.78 31.09 -7.32
N GLY A 24 -4.06 30.43 -6.19
CA GLY A 24 -3.96 28.98 -6.05
C GLY A 24 -4.80 28.22 -7.08
N CYS A 25 -4.13 27.48 -7.96
CA CYS A 25 -4.79 26.60 -8.94
C CYS A 25 -5.52 25.44 -8.22
N GLY A 26 -4.92 24.90 -7.14
CA GLY A 26 -5.52 23.84 -6.32
C GLY A 26 -6.79 24.20 -5.55
N THR A 27 -7.13 25.49 -5.34
CA THR A 27 -8.38 25.88 -4.65
C THR A 27 -9.60 25.85 -5.57
N GLY A 28 -9.42 26.17 -6.87
CA GLY A 28 -10.52 26.18 -7.85
C GLY A 28 -11.04 24.77 -8.15
N LEU A 29 -10.14 23.84 -8.44
CA LEU A 29 -10.45 22.43 -8.73
C LEU A 29 -11.15 21.74 -7.55
N THR A 30 -10.63 21.94 -6.34
CA THR A 30 -11.21 21.36 -5.12
C THR A 30 -12.57 21.96 -4.78
N GLN A 31 -12.78 23.26 -5.02
CA GLN A 31 -14.09 23.90 -4.83
C GLN A 31 -15.12 23.39 -5.85
N ALA A 32 -14.77 23.31 -7.13
CA ALA A 32 -15.64 22.75 -8.17
C ALA A 32 -16.03 21.30 -7.86
N ALA A 33 -15.07 20.49 -7.41
CA ALA A 33 -15.33 19.11 -6.98
C ALA A 33 -16.28 19.01 -5.78
N LYS A 34 -16.15 19.90 -4.80
CA LYS A 34 -17.06 19.98 -3.65
C LYS A 34 -18.48 20.40 -4.06
N GLU A 35 -18.60 21.37 -4.96
CA GLU A 35 -19.89 21.91 -5.42
C GLU A 35 -20.61 20.98 -6.39
N GLY A 36 -19.88 20.08 -7.05
CA GLY A 36 -20.44 19.22 -8.10
C GLY A 36 -20.38 19.86 -9.49
N ASP A 37 -19.59 20.92 -9.68
CA ASP A 37 -19.51 21.67 -10.93
C ASP A 37 -18.54 21.01 -11.93
N ILE A 38 -19.08 20.08 -12.72
CA ILE A 38 -18.32 19.37 -13.76
C ILE A 38 -17.85 20.34 -14.85
N ALA A 39 -18.60 21.39 -15.17
CA ALA A 39 -18.22 22.34 -16.21
C ALA A 39 -16.98 23.14 -15.79
N ALA A 40 -16.95 23.61 -14.52
CA ALA A 40 -15.78 24.26 -13.96
C ALA A 40 -14.59 23.30 -13.86
N LEU A 41 -14.78 22.05 -13.42
CA LEU A 41 -13.73 21.04 -13.41
C LEU A 41 -13.15 20.80 -14.80
N GLN A 42 -14.01 20.64 -15.80
CA GLN A 42 -13.59 20.43 -17.18
C GLN A 42 -12.77 21.61 -17.69
N LYS A 43 -13.27 22.82 -17.53
CA LYS A 43 -12.57 24.04 -17.94
C LYS A 43 -11.18 24.13 -17.30
N LEU A 44 -11.09 23.94 -15.98
CA LEU A 44 -9.82 24.07 -15.24
C LEU A 44 -8.81 23.00 -15.66
N LEU A 45 -9.25 21.75 -15.83
CA LEU A 45 -8.36 20.66 -16.31
C LEU A 45 -7.91 20.88 -17.75
N ASP A 46 -8.78 21.40 -18.62
CA ASP A 46 -8.45 21.71 -20.01
C ASP A 46 -7.50 22.93 -20.12
N GLU A 47 -7.53 23.84 -19.12
CA GLU A 47 -6.57 24.94 -18.94
C GLU A 47 -5.23 24.47 -18.31
N GLY A 48 -5.07 23.18 -18.04
CA GLY A 48 -3.82 22.57 -17.58
C GLY A 48 -3.67 22.46 -16.07
N ALA A 49 -4.75 22.63 -15.30
CA ALA A 49 -4.71 22.41 -13.86
C ALA A 49 -4.44 20.92 -13.54
N ASP A 50 -3.63 20.65 -12.51
CA ASP A 50 -3.27 19.28 -12.14
C ASP A 50 -4.43 18.61 -11.38
N ILE A 51 -4.93 17.50 -11.92
CA ILE A 51 -6.05 16.73 -11.37
C ILE A 51 -5.79 16.20 -9.96
N ASN A 52 -4.52 16.06 -9.58
CA ASN A 52 -4.08 15.59 -8.28
C ASN A 52 -3.54 16.72 -7.38
N GLU A 53 -3.66 17.98 -7.80
CA GLU A 53 -3.22 19.11 -6.99
C GLU A 53 -4.02 19.20 -5.69
N SER A 54 -3.32 19.18 -4.56
CA SER A 54 -3.93 19.28 -3.25
C SER A 54 -4.34 20.72 -2.94
N GLY A 55 -5.63 20.92 -2.66
CA GLY A 55 -6.12 22.22 -2.18
C GLY A 55 -5.62 22.50 -0.75
N LEU A 56 -4.72 23.46 -0.60
CA LEU A 56 -4.23 23.91 0.70
C LEU A 56 -5.27 24.80 1.40
N GLY A 57 -5.44 24.63 2.72
CA GLY A 57 -6.26 25.53 3.55
C GLY A 57 -7.69 25.06 3.87
N THR A 58 -8.09 23.85 3.48
CA THR A 58 -9.37 23.25 3.92
C THR A 58 -9.17 22.29 5.11
N LYS A 59 -10.20 22.09 5.94
CA LYS A 59 -10.14 21.17 7.11
C LYS A 59 -9.92 19.69 6.74
N MET A 60 -10.09 19.31 5.48
CA MET A 60 -9.78 17.96 4.98
C MET A 60 -8.48 17.92 4.20
N GLY A 61 -8.30 18.90 3.29
CA GLY A 61 -7.28 19.00 2.24
C GLY A 61 -7.01 17.70 1.47
N GLY A 62 -6.25 17.81 0.39
CA GLY A 62 -6.10 16.73 -0.59
C GLY A 62 -6.67 17.10 -1.96
N PRO A 63 -6.51 16.20 -2.94
CA PRO A 63 -6.93 16.45 -4.31
C PRO A 63 -8.46 16.49 -4.48
N PRO A 64 -8.96 16.98 -5.62
CA PRO A 64 -10.38 17.08 -5.93
C PRO A 64 -11.21 15.82 -5.62
N ILE A 65 -10.65 14.62 -5.83
CA ILE A 65 -11.35 13.34 -5.58
C ILE A 65 -11.68 13.12 -4.09
N ILE A 66 -10.82 13.60 -3.17
CA ILE A 66 -11.07 13.58 -1.72
C ILE A 66 -12.32 14.39 -1.38
N HIS A 67 -12.42 15.58 -1.97
CA HIS A 67 -13.54 16.49 -1.75
C HIS A 67 -14.83 15.92 -2.35
N ALA A 68 -14.77 15.48 -3.60
CA ALA A 68 -15.91 14.87 -4.28
C ALA A 68 -16.45 13.66 -3.51
N ALA A 69 -15.56 12.82 -2.97
CA ALA A 69 -15.95 11.64 -2.20
C ALA A 69 -16.63 11.99 -0.88
N TYR A 70 -16.07 12.94 -0.12
CA TYR A 70 -16.68 13.39 1.14
C TYR A 70 -18.06 14.03 0.96
N TYR A 71 -18.26 14.77 -0.14
CA TYR A 71 -19.53 15.46 -0.43
C TYR A 71 -20.50 14.63 -1.30
N CYS A 72 -20.29 13.31 -1.42
CA CYS A 72 -21.09 12.38 -2.23
C CYS A 72 -21.30 12.80 -3.70
N ARG A 73 -20.33 13.43 -4.35
CA ARG A 73 -20.47 13.89 -5.75
C ARG A 73 -20.14 12.76 -6.73
N SER A 74 -21.04 11.79 -6.89
CA SER A 74 -20.82 10.59 -7.72
C SER A 74 -20.40 10.91 -9.15
N GLU A 75 -21.07 11.87 -9.81
CA GLU A 75 -20.73 12.25 -11.19
C GLU A 75 -19.36 12.92 -11.30
N VAL A 76 -18.96 13.70 -10.28
CA VAL A 76 -17.62 14.27 -10.20
C VAL A 76 -16.58 13.17 -9.97
N VAL A 77 -16.82 12.24 -9.03
CA VAL A 77 -15.91 11.12 -8.77
C VAL A 77 -15.69 10.31 -10.03
N LYS A 78 -16.77 9.96 -10.74
CA LYS A 78 -16.71 9.26 -12.03
C LYS A 78 -15.91 10.04 -13.07
N TYR A 79 -16.16 11.35 -13.18
CA TYR A 79 -15.44 12.22 -14.10
C TYR A 79 -13.94 12.29 -13.80
N LEU A 80 -13.57 12.45 -12.52
CA LEU A 80 -12.18 12.51 -12.08
C LEU A 80 -11.45 11.18 -12.31
N ILE A 81 -12.08 10.04 -12.01
CA ILE A 81 -11.54 8.70 -12.30
C ILE A 81 -11.26 8.56 -13.80
N ASN A 82 -12.23 8.91 -14.65
CA ASN A 82 -12.07 8.82 -16.11
C ASN A 82 -10.96 9.74 -16.66
N ARG A 83 -10.62 10.82 -15.95
CA ARG A 83 -9.54 11.74 -16.28
C ARG A 83 -8.20 11.36 -15.64
N GLY A 84 -8.11 10.22 -14.95
CA GLY A 84 -6.86 9.70 -14.39
C GLY A 84 -6.50 10.25 -13.00
N ALA A 85 -7.49 10.67 -12.21
CA ALA A 85 -7.26 11.04 -10.81
C ALA A 85 -6.72 9.84 -10.01
N ASP A 86 -5.79 10.10 -9.09
CA ASP A 86 -5.29 9.07 -8.17
C ASP A 86 -6.38 8.66 -7.16
N ILE A 87 -6.86 7.43 -7.31
CA ILE A 87 -7.90 6.83 -6.47
C ILE A 87 -7.41 6.59 -5.04
N ASN A 88 -6.10 6.39 -4.88
CA ASN A 88 -5.45 6.10 -3.61
C ASN A 88 -4.90 7.36 -2.91
N ALA A 89 -5.22 8.54 -3.44
CA ALA A 89 -4.80 9.81 -2.87
C ALA A 89 -5.24 9.94 -1.41
N ILE A 90 -4.40 10.63 -0.63
CA ILE A 90 -4.57 10.85 0.80
C ILE A 90 -4.95 12.29 1.12
N SER A 91 -5.79 12.48 2.15
CA SER A 91 -6.17 13.81 2.65
C SER A 91 -5.12 14.43 3.58
N VAL A 92 -5.02 15.77 3.60
CA VAL A 92 -4.05 16.55 4.41
C VAL A 92 -4.80 17.72 5.07
N PRO A 93 -5.00 17.77 6.40
CA PRO A 93 -4.00 17.47 7.41
C PRO A 93 -4.35 16.25 8.26
N ARG A 94 -5.31 15.42 7.83
CA ARG A 94 -5.66 14.18 8.52
C ARG A 94 -4.58 13.13 8.26
N SER A 95 -3.33 13.40 8.65
CA SER A 95 -2.08 12.63 8.53
C SER A 95 -2.16 11.16 9.01
N SER A 96 -3.13 10.43 8.49
CA SER A 96 -3.74 9.25 9.09
C SER A 96 -4.37 8.39 7.99
N GLY A 97 -3.74 8.32 6.81
CA GLY A 97 -4.08 7.36 5.74
C GLY A 97 -5.48 7.48 5.13
N TRP A 98 -6.21 8.56 5.41
CA TRP A 98 -7.57 8.77 4.91
C TRP A 98 -7.57 8.99 3.40
N ARG A 99 -8.14 8.02 2.69
CA ARG A 99 -8.37 8.04 1.23
C ARG A 99 -9.81 8.44 0.90
N ALA A 100 -10.07 8.70 -0.38
CA ALA A 100 -11.41 9.01 -0.90
C ALA A 100 -12.47 7.98 -0.43
N LEU A 101 -12.12 6.69 -0.43
CA LEU A 101 -13.02 5.61 -0.01
C LEU A 101 -13.45 5.71 1.46
N HIS A 102 -12.55 6.10 2.36
CA HIS A 102 -12.86 6.30 3.78
C HIS A 102 -13.80 7.50 3.98
N LEU A 103 -13.55 8.59 3.25
CA LEU A 103 -14.37 9.81 3.36
C LEU A 103 -15.79 9.60 2.84
N ALA A 104 -15.95 8.81 1.78
CA ALA A 104 -17.25 8.39 1.28
C ALA A 104 -18.05 7.57 2.30
N ALA A 105 -17.37 6.88 3.22
CA ALA A 105 -17.99 6.10 4.29
C ALA A 105 -18.18 6.88 5.61
N TRP A 106 -17.61 8.09 5.74
CA TRP A 106 -17.63 8.88 6.99
C TRP A 106 -18.62 10.05 6.96
N GLY A 107 -18.68 10.81 5.86
CA GLY A 107 -19.45 12.06 5.82
C GLY A 107 -20.97 11.87 5.75
N SER A 108 -21.40 10.85 5.00
CA SER A 108 -22.80 10.48 4.77
C SER A 108 -22.85 9.10 4.08
N ASP A 109 -24.04 8.52 3.90
CA ASP A 109 -24.23 7.23 3.20
C ASP A 109 -24.00 7.37 1.68
N CYS A 110 -22.78 7.72 1.25
CA CYS A 110 -22.39 7.91 -0.14
C CYS A 110 -22.16 6.56 -0.86
N THR A 111 -23.10 5.62 -0.75
CA THR A 111 -22.90 4.25 -1.27
C THR A 111 -22.48 4.25 -2.74
N GLU A 112 -23.04 5.13 -3.56
CA GLU A 112 -22.69 5.19 -4.99
C GLU A 112 -21.23 5.61 -5.25
N VAL A 113 -20.70 6.53 -4.44
CA VAL A 113 -19.28 6.89 -4.49
C VAL A 113 -18.41 5.71 -4.06
N VAL A 114 -18.81 4.98 -3.00
CA VAL A 114 -18.12 3.77 -2.56
C VAL A 114 -18.06 2.74 -3.68
N LYS A 115 -19.16 2.54 -4.44
CA LYS A 115 -19.15 1.64 -5.60
C LYS A 115 -18.15 2.09 -6.66
N LEU A 116 -18.22 3.35 -7.08
CA LEU A 116 -17.36 3.90 -8.12
C LEU A 116 -15.87 3.77 -7.77
N LEU A 117 -15.50 4.07 -6.52
CA LEU A 117 -14.11 3.95 -6.07
C LEU A 117 -13.64 2.48 -6.04
N LEU A 118 -14.47 1.56 -5.57
CA LEU A 118 -14.14 0.12 -5.55
C LEU A 118 -14.07 -0.47 -6.96
N ASP A 119 -14.98 -0.09 -7.85
CA ASP A 119 -14.99 -0.54 -9.25
C ASP A 119 -13.76 -0.03 -10.01
N ALA A 120 -13.21 1.11 -9.57
CA ALA A 120 -11.99 1.68 -10.11
C ALA A 120 -10.71 1.17 -9.41
N GLY A 121 -10.82 0.20 -8.50
CA GLY A 121 -9.67 -0.51 -7.90
C GLY A 121 -9.20 0.04 -6.56
N ALA A 122 -9.99 0.86 -5.85
CA ALA A 122 -9.69 1.19 -4.46
C ALA A 122 -9.69 -0.08 -3.59
N ASP A 123 -8.71 -0.21 -2.72
CA ASP A 123 -8.64 -1.33 -1.77
C ASP A 123 -9.78 -1.26 -0.75
N ILE A 124 -10.64 -2.29 -0.77
CA ILE A 124 -11.81 -2.41 0.11
C ILE A 124 -11.44 -2.52 1.59
N ASN A 125 -10.24 -3.05 1.88
CA ASN A 125 -9.72 -3.24 3.23
C ASN A 125 -8.69 -2.17 3.60
N ALA A 126 -8.57 -1.11 2.79
CA ALA A 126 -7.69 0.01 3.10
C ALA A 126 -7.98 0.54 4.50
N ARG A 127 -6.91 0.83 5.23
CA ARG A 127 -6.97 1.38 6.58
C ARG A 127 -6.65 2.87 6.56
N ALA A 128 -7.44 3.64 7.30
CA ALA A 128 -7.14 5.04 7.56
C ALA A 128 -6.01 5.12 8.59
N ASN A 129 -6.34 4.89 9.86
CA ASN A 129 -5.37 4.80 10.95
C ASN A 129 -5.86 3.81 12.01
N ASP A 130 -5.08 3.59 13.05
CA ASP A 130 -5.50 2.72 14.15
C ASP A 130 -6.78 3.21 14.85
N THR A 131 -7.07 4.50 14.86
CA THR A 131 -8.29 4.99 15.50
C THR A 131 -9.55 4.64 14.71
N TYR A 132 -9.51 4.69 13.38
CA TYR A 132 -10.70 4.56 12.55
C TYR A 132 -10.80 3.22 11.81
N GLY A 133 -9.66 2.58 11.53
CA GLY A 133 -9.59 1.27 10.89
C GLY A 133 -9.98 1.30 9.42
N SER A 134 -10.64 0.22 8.99
CA SER A 134 -11.13 0.01 7.63
C SER A 134 -12.38 0.82 7.29
N VAL A 135 -12.69 0.89 6.00
CA VAL A 135 -13.91 1.52 5.46
C VAL A 135 -15.18 0.89 6.05
N LEU A 136 -15.17 -0.43 6.28
CA LEU A 136 -16.28 -1.15 6.90
C LEU A 136 -16.47 -0.74 8.37
N ALA A 137 -15.39 -0.60 9.14
CA ALA A 137 -15.46 -0.13 10.52
C ALA A 137 -16.09 1.27 10.60
N ILE A 138 -15.68 2.17 9.71
CA ILE A 138 -16.23 3.53 9.61
C ILE A 138 -17.72 3.49 9.27
N ALA A 139 -18.11 2.80 8.18
CA ALA A 139 -19.51 2.73 7.76
C ALA A 139 -20.40 2.10 8.85
N ALA A 140 -19.88 1.12 9.59
CA ALA A 140 -20.59 0.49 10.70
C ALA A 140 -20.78 1.44 11.89
N SER A 141 -19.74 2.18 12.27
CA SER A 141 -19.76 3.21 13.32
C SER A 141 -20.83 4.27 13.03
N GLU A 142 -20.84 4.76 11.79
CA GLU A 142 -21.82 5.75 11.33
C GLU A 142 -23.23 5.15 11.15
N GLY A 143 -23.33 3.83 11.00
CA GLY A 143 -24.60 3.11 10.85
C GLY A 143 -25.16 3.16 9.42
N TYR A 144 -24.29 3.30 8.43
CA TYR A 144 -24.65 3.36 7.02
C TYR A 144 -24.94 1.96 6.47
N ILE A 145 -26.16 1.48 6.75
CA ILE A 145 -26.59 0.09 6.48
C ILE A 145 -26.40 -0.30 5.01
N LYS A 146 -26.69 0.59 4.05
CA LYS A 146 -26.55 0.29 2.62
C LYS A 146 -25.08 0.08 2.25
N THR A 147 -24.22 0.98 2.70
CA THR A 147 -22.78 0.89 2.52
C THR A 147 -22.19 -0.35 3.20
N VAL A 148 -22.58 -0.64 4.45
CA VAL A 148 -22.16 -1.86 5.18
C VAL A 148 -22.54 -3.13 4.43
N LYS A 149 -23.80 -3.23 3.99
CA LYS A 149 -24.28 -4.38 3.19
C LYS A 149 -23.46 -4.56 1.92
N TYR A 150 -23.18 -3.46 1.24
CA TYR A 150 -22.42 -3.49 -0.01
C TYR A 150 -20.96 -3.91 0.21
N LEU A 151 -20.29 -3.33 1.22
CA LEU A 151 -18.90 -3.67 1.57
C LEU A 151 -18.77 -5.14 1.97
N ILE A 152 -19.68 -5.66 2.81
CA ILE A 152 -19.70 -7.07 3.19
C ILE A 152 -19.92 -7.97 1.97
N ALA A 153 -20.86 -7.61 1.09
CA ALA A 153 -21.12 -8.37 -0.14
C ALA A 153 -19.92 -8.36 -1.12
N ARG A 154 -19.09 -7.31 -1.08
CA ARG A 154 -17.86 -7.17 -1.86
C ARG A 154 -16.62 -7.77 -1.17
N GLY A 155 -16.77 -8.42 -0.01
CA GLY A 155 -15.69 -9.14 0.67
C GLY A 155 -14.84 -8.31 1.63
N ALA A 156 -15.36 -7.20 2.16
CA ALA A 156 -14.68 -6.46 3.21
C ALA A 156 -14.44 -7.34 4.46
N ASP A 157 -13.26 -7.18 5.07
CA ASP A 157 -12.87 -7.92 6.27
C ASP A 157 -13.69 -7.47 7.49
N ILE A 158 -14.61 -8.34 7.91
CA ILE A 158 -15.48 -8.11 9.07
C ILE A 158 -14.68 -8.21 10.36
N ASP A 159 -13.69 -9.11 10.44
CA ASP A 159 -12.95 -9.38 11.67
C ASP A 159 -12.06 -8.18 12.03
N ASP A 160 -11.38 -7.59 11.04
CA ASP A 160 -10.64 -6.34 11.23
C ASP A 160 -11.57 -5.20 11.72
N ALA A 161 -12.75 -5.07 11.10
CA ALA A 161 -13.71 -4.05 11.50
C ALA A 161 -14.22 -4.26 12.93
N LEU A 162 -14.48 -5.50 13.34
CA LEU A 162 -14.89 -5.84 14.70
C LEU A 162 -13.80 -5.48 15.73
N ILE A 163 -12.55 -5.87 15.49
CA ILE A 163 -11.42 -5.57 16.38
C ILE A 163 -11.30 -4.06 16.64
N VAL A 164 -11.41 -3.26 15.58
CA VAL A 164 -11.32 -1.79 15.69
C VAL A 164 -12.50 -1.22 16.48
N LEU A 165 -13.72 -1.67 16.19
CA LEU A 165 -14.92 -1.20 16.87
C LEU A 165 -14.93 -1.61 18.36
N GLU A 166 -14.44 -2.80 18.70
CA GLU A 166 -14.26 -3.26 20.09
C GLU A 166 -13.27 -2.38 20.85
N ARG A 167 -12.10 -2.10 20.25
CA ARG A 167 -11.08 -1.23 20.86
C ARG A 167 -11.62 0.17 21.16
N ARG A 168 -12.51 0.68 20.31
CA ARG A 168 -13.17 1.99 20.48
C ARG A 168 -14.36 1.96 21.45
N GLY A 169 -14.83 0.77 21.84
CA GLY A 169 -16.07 0.62 22.59
C GLY A 169 -17.32 1.02 21.79
N ASP A 170 -17.27 0.93 20.45
CA ASP A 170 -18.38 1.33 19.58
C ASP A 170 -19.47 0.25 19.53
N LYS A 171 -20.33 0.28 20.54
CA LYS A 171 -21.45 -0.68 20.68
C LYS A 171 -22.41 -0.63 19.49
N LYS A 172 -22.56 0.52 18.82
CA LYS A 172 -23.50 0.69 17.71
C LYS A 172 -22.98 -0.03 16.46
N GLY A 173 -21.72 0.21 16.10
CA GLY A 173 -21.08 -0.47 14.97
C GLY A 173 -21.00 -1.98 15.19
N LEU A 174 -20.64 -2.43 16.39
CA LEU A 174 -20.61 -3.84 16.76
C LEU A 174 -21.99 -4.50 16.62
N ALA A 175 -23.03 -3.89 17.19
CA ALA A 175 -24.39 -4.41 17.08
C ALA A 175 -24.89 -4.46 15.63
N LEU A 176 -24.40 -3.57 14.75
CA LEU A 176 -24.72 -3.60 13.34
C LEU A 176 -24.02 -4.77 12.64
N LEU A 177 -22.71 -4.93 12.80
CA LEU A 177 -21.95 -6.00 12.14
C LEU A 177 -22.35 -7.39 12.65
N GLN A 178 -22.63 -7.55 13.94
CA GLN A 178 -23.10 -8.81 14.52
C GLN A 178 -24.45 -9.28 13.94
N LYS A 179 -25.31 -8.36 13.47
CA LYS A 179 -26.55 -8.74 12.77
C LYS A 179 -26.25 -9.39 11.43
N PHE A 180 -25.23 -8.93 10.73
CA PHE A 180 -24.82 -9.48 9.43
C PHE A 180 -24.01 -10.77 9.57
N GLU A 181 -23.19 -10.91 10.61
CA GLU A 181 -22.49 -12.15 10.93
C GLU A 181 -23.49 -13.29 11.25
N LYS A 182 -24.50 -13.02 12.11
CA LYS A 182 -25.56 -13.99 12.41
C LYS A 182 -26.40 -14.36 11.18
N GLN A 183 -26.59 -13.43 10.24
CA GLN A 183 -27.26 -13.70 8.96
C GLN A 183 -26.38 -14.53 8.02
N LYS A 184 -25.05 -14.38 8.03
CA LYS A 184 -24.10 -15.23 7.30
C LYS A 184 -24.14 -16.69 7.80
N ILE A 185 -24.41 -16.88 9.09
CA ILE A 185 -24.61 -18.21 9.71
C ILE A 185 -26.00 -18.80 9.37
N ALA A 186 -27.04 -17.97 9.30
CA ALA A 186 -28.41 -18.40 9.01
C ALA A 186 -28.72 -18.64 7.51
N VAL A 187 -27.92 -18.08 6.60
CA VAL A 187 -28.07 -18.20 5.13
C VAL A 187 -27.01 -19.15 4.54
N ARG A 188 -26.69 -20.25 5.22
CA ARG A 188 -26.07 -21.39 4.54
C ARG A 188 -27.16 -22.20 3.83
N LEU A 189 -27.34 -21.90 2.55
CA LEU A 189 -28.08 -22.70 1.55
C LEU A 189 -27.20 -22.80 0.28
N PRO A 190 -27.49 -23.77 -0.59
CA PRO A 190 -26.62 -24.90 -0.94
C PRO A 190 -25.35 -24.52 -1.72
N GLU A 191 -24.37 -25.42 -1.72
CA GLU A 191 -23.24 -25.43 -2.66
C GLU A 191 -23.75 -25.39 -4.10
N ASN A 192 -23.83 -24.21 -4.71
CA ASN A 192 -23.81 -23.94 -6.15
C ASN A 192 -23.85 -22.43 -6.41
N THR A 193 -22.81 -21.74 -5.97
CA THR A 193 -22.42 -20.49 -6.62
C THR A 193 -21.40 -20.89 -7.70
N PRO A 194 -21.57 -20.49 -8.97
CA PRO A 194 -20.48 -20.65 -9.94
C PRO A 194 -19.24 -20.00 -9.33
N PRO A 195 -18.04 -20.61 -9.45
CA PRO A 195 -16.85 -20.04 -8.84
C PRO A 195 -16.80 -18.57 -9.23
N SER A 196 -16.76 -17.69 -8.22
CA SER A 196 -16.36 -16.31 -8.44
C SER A 196 -15.11 -16.40 -9.30
N ILE A 197 -15.15 -15.80 -10.49
CA ILE A 197 -13.93 -15.63 -11.28
C ILE A 197 -13.10 -14.67 -10.43
N VAL A 198 -12.35 -15.23 -9.48
CA VAL A 198 -11.14 -14.61 -8.98
C VAL A 198 -10.36 -14.43 -10.26
N ALA A 199 -10.19 -13.19 -10.68
CA ALA A 199 -9.19 -12.88 -11.67
C ALA A 199 -7.89 -13.40 -11.05
N LYS A 200 -7.50 -14.62 -11.41
CA LYS A 200 -6.19 -15.11 -11.07
C LYS A 200 -5.25 -14.24 -11.85
N SER A 201 -4.37 -13.57 -11.14
CA SER A 201 -3.26 -12.91 -11.80
C SER A 201 -2.49 -13.99 -12.54
N ASP A 202 -2.07 -13.72 -13.76
CA ASP A 202 -1.09 -14.56 -14.46
C ASP A 202 0.24 -14.63 -13.67
N VAL A 203 0.46 -13.70 -12.74
CA VAL A 203 1.53 -13.70 -11.75
C VAL A 203 1.40 -14.86 -10.74
N ASP A 204 0.17 -15.28 -10.39
CA ASP A 204 -0.09 -16.35 -9.42
C ASP A 204 -0.01 -17.74 -10.06
N GLU A 205 0.07 -17.82 -11.38
CA GLU A 205 0.17 -19.07 -12.13
C GLU A 205 1.58 -19.25 -12.68
N LEU A 206 2.20 -20.40 -12.38
CA LEU A 206 3.52 -20.70 -12.91
C LEU A 206 3.48 -20.85 -14.43
N PRO A 207 4.36 -20.16 -15.19
CA PRO A 207 4.47 -20.35 -16.62
C PRO A 207 4.73 -21.81 -16.99
N ALA A 208 4.21 -22.24 -18.14
CA ALA A 208 4.51 -23.55 -18.69
C ALA A 208 6.00 -23.71 -19.12
N ILE A 209 6.70 -22.59 -19.32
CA ILE A 209 8.11 -22.55 -19.71
C ILE A 209 8.95 -23.02 -18.51
N LYS A 210 9.91 -23.91 -18.76
CA LYS A 210 10.88 -24.35 -17.76
C LYS A 210 12.30 -24.16 -18.30
N ALA A 211 13.10 -23.39 -17.57
CA ALA A 211 14.53 -23.28 -17.83
C ALA A 211 15.24 -24.59 -17.48
N LYS A 212 16.41 -24.81 -18.09
CA LYS A 212 17.24 -25.97 -17.75
C LYS A 212 17.81 -25.79 -16.34
N PRO A 213 17.88 -26.85 -15.51
CA PRO A 213 18.46 -26.75 -14.19
C PRO A 213 19.88 -26.19 -14.21
N ASN A 214 20.17 -25.23 -13.32
CA ASN A 214 21.48 -24.64 -13.13
C ASN A 214 21.97 -24.89 -11.71
N LYS A 215 22.92 -25.81 -11.54
CA LYS A 215 23.44 -26.22 -10.22
C LYS A 215 24.15 -25.10 -9.46
N ASN A 216 24.55 -24.03 -10.15
CA ASN A 216 25.26 -22.91 -9.57
C ASN A 216 24.32 -21.72 -9.27
N SER A 217 23.01 -21.93 -9.28
CA SER A 217 22.03 -20.93 -8.89
C SER A 217 21.58 -21.15 -7.44
N TYR A 218 21.73 -20.11 -6.62
CA TYR A 218 21.40 -20.10 -5.20
C TYR A 218 20.41 -19.00 -4.88
N ALA A 219 19.49 -19.26 -3.96
CA ALA A 219 18.57 -18.24 -3.50
C ALA A 219 18.28 -18.28 -2.00
N ILE A 220 18.04 -17.09 -1.45
CA ILE A 220 17.41 -16.92 -0.13
C ILE A 220 16.16 -16.09 -0.35
N VAL A 221 15.02 -16.66 0.00
CA VAL A 221 13.70 -16.06 -0.18
C VAL A 221 13.07 -15.89 1.19
N ILE A 222 12.70 -14.66 1.52
CA ILE A 222 12.23 -14.28 2.86
C ILE A 222 10.84 -13.66 2.75
N GLY A 223 9.92 -14.15 3.56
CA GLY A 223 8.55 -13.62 3.69
C GLY A 223 8.16 -13.45 5.15
N ILE A 224 8.06 -12.21 5.61
CA ILE A 224 7.65 -11.89 7.00
C ILE A 224 6.35 -11.11 6.95
N GLU A 225 5.24 -11.79 7.16
CA GLU A 225 3.91 -11.16 7.18
C GLU A 225 3.50 -10.79 8.59
N ASN A 226 3.72 -11.71 9.55
CA ASN A 226 3.33 -11.53 10.94
C ASN A 226 4.58 -11.20 11.75
N TYR A 227 4.64 -10.09 12.48
CA TYR A 227 5.76 -9.71 13.33
C TYR A 227 5.25 -9.26 14.69
N ARG A 228 5.55 -10.04 15.73
CA ARG A 228 4.95 -9.91 17.07
C ARG A 228 3.40 -9.79 17.05
N GLN A 229 2.79 -9.87 18.22
CA GLN A 229 1.35 -9.64 18.33
C GLN A 229 1.10 -8.12 18.31
N LYS A 230 0.10 -7.68 17.52
CA LYS A 230 -0.47 -6.31 17.48
C LYS A 230 0.23 -5.26 16.59
N LEU A 231 1.17 -5.63 15.74
CA LEU A 231 1.72 -4.70 14.75
C LEU A 231 1.13 -4.97 13.33
N PRO A 232 1.00 -3.93 12.46
CA PRO A 232 0.37 -4.06 11.13
C PRO A 232 1.10 -4.98 10.16
N LYS A 233 0.52 -6.14 9.84
CA LYS A 233 1.12 -7.16 8.94
C LYS A 233 1.67 -6.56 7.64
N ALA A 234 2.76 -7.14 7.13
CA ALA A 234 3.16 -6.94 5.75
C ALA A 234 2.36 -7.94 4.89
N ASP A 235 1.14 -7.55 4.52
CA ASP A 235 0.21 -8.43 3.82
C ASP A 235 0.87 -9.03 2.58
N TYR A 236 0.55 -10.30 2.32
CA TYR A 236 1.04 -11.09 1.17
C TYR A 236 2.52 -11.50 1.24
N ALA A 237 3.34 -10.96 2.13
CA ALA A 237 4.78 -11.25 2.16
C ALA A 237 5.13 -12.74 2.24
N VAL A 238 4.35 -13.53 2.99
CA VAL A 238 4.52 -14.99 3.07
C VAL A 238 4.06 -15.67 1.79
N ALA A 239 2.98 -15.20 1.17
CA ALA A 239 2.48 -15.73 -0.09
C ALA A 239 3.47 -15.45 -1.23
N ASP A 240 3.97 -14.21 -1.32
CA ASP A 240 4.92 -13.78 -2.34
C ASP A 240 6.23 -14.56 -2.25
N ALA A 241 6.76 -14.73 -1.04
CA ALA A 241 7.94 -15.56 -0.81
C ALA A 241 7.73 -17.00 -1.30
N LYS A 242 6.55 -17.60 -1.04
CA LYS A 242 6.24 -18.94 -1.56
C LYS A 242 6.17 -18.95 -3.09
N THR A 243 5.48 -17.98 -3.69
CA THR A 243 5.37 -17.85 -5.15
C THR A 243 6.74 -17.70 -5.81
N VAL A 244 7.60 -16.85 -5.26
CA VAL A 244 8.98 -16.67 -5.75
C VAL A 244 9.78 -17.96 -5.61
N THR A 245 9.71 -18.66 -4.47
CA THR A 245 10.37 -19.96 -4.30
C THR A 245 9.90 -20.98 -5.35
N GLU A 246 8.60 -21.06 -5.61
CA GLU A 246 8.06 -21.94 -6.64
C GLU A 246 8.53 -21.55 -8.04
N TYR A 247 8.58 -20.25 -8.34
CA TYR A 247 9.06 -19.75 -9.63
C TYR A 247 10.54 -20.10 -9.84
N LEU A 248 11.37 -19.90 -8.82
CA LEU A 248 12.80 -20.23 -8.89
C LEU A 248 13.02 -21.73 -9.16
N THR A 249 12.34 -22.58 -8.41
CA THR A 249 12.55 -24.04 -8.43
C THR A 249 11.87 -24.72 -9.61
N LYS A 250 10.59 -24.41 -9.88
CA LYS A 250 9.78 -25.12 -10.88
C LYS A 250 9.89 -24.53 -12.29
N VAL A 251 10.28 -23.26 -12.40
CA VAL A 251 10.30 -22.51 -13.68
C VAL A 251 11.72 -22.08 -14.06
N MET A 252 12.50 -21.52 -13.14
CA MET A 252 13.84 -21.00 -13.45
C MET A 252 14.98 -22.02 -13.29
N GLY A 253 14.69 -23.25 -12.85
CA GLY A 253 15.68 -24.33 -12.79
C GLY A 253 16.68 -24.20 -11.64
N TYR A 254 16.33 -23.51 -10.55
CA TYR A 254 17.13 -23.51 -9.34
C TYR A 254 16.98 -24.88 -8.64
N PRO A 255 18.07 -25.55 -8.24
CA PRO A 255 17.99 -26.76 -7.43
C PRO A 255 17.30 -26.46 -6.09
N GLU A 256 16.37 -27.32 -5.66
CA GLU A 256 15.64 -27.11 -4.40
C GLU A 256 16.59 -27.02 -3.20
N GLU A 257 17.67 -27.80 -3.20
CA GLU A 257 18.72 -27.78 -2.18
C GLU A 257 19.48 -26.44 -2.08
N ASN A 258 19.42 -25.63 -3.13
CA ASN A 258 20.07 -24.32 -3.22
C ASN A 258 19.09 -23.16 -2.99
N VAL A 259 17.82 -23.43 -2.66
CA VAL A 259 16.82 -22.39 -2.37
C VAL A 259 16.40 -22.49 -0.91
N VAL A 260 16.81 -21.50 -0.13
CA VAL A 260 16.40 -21.37 1.28
C VAL A 260 15.19 -20.45 1.35
N THR A 261 14.09 -20.94 1.95
CA THR A 261 12.89 -20.12 2.20
C THR A 261 12.70 -19.91 3.69
N LEU A 262 12.67 -18.65 4.13
CA LEU A 262 12.50 -18.27 5.54
C LEU A 262 11.18 -17.52 5.70
N LEU A 263 10.29 -18.03 6.55
CA LEU A 263 8.95 -17.47 6.75
C LEU A 263 8.72 -17.16 8.23
N ASN A 264 8.21 -15.96 8.53
CA ASN A 264 7.83 -15.53 9.88
C ASN A 264 8.86 -15.97 10.96
N GLU A 265 8.47 -16.83 11.90
CA GLU A 265 9.32 -17.31 13.01
C GLU A 265 10.65 -17.98 12.61
N HIS A 266 10.83 -18.33 11.34
CA HIS A 266 12.09 -18.85 10.78
C HIS A 266 12.92 -17.79 10.06
N ALA A 267 12.50 -16.52 10.12
CA ALA A 267 13.18 -15.36 9.56
C ALA A 267 13.64 -14.42 10.71
N THR A 268 14.37 -14.98 11.67
CA THR A 268 14.96 -14.22 12.79
C THR A 268 16.28 -13.55 12.39
N ASN A 269 16.78 -12.61 13.20
CA ASN A 269 18.12 -12.05 12.99
C ASN A 269 19.21 -13.13 12.96
N VAL A 270 19.06 -14.15 13.81
CA VAL A 270 19.96 -15.31 13.87
C VAL A 270 19.91 -16.12 12.58
N ASP A 271 18.71 -16.33 12.02
CA ASP A 271 18.55 -17.01 10.73
C ASP A 271 19.18 -16.21 9.59
N PHE A 272 18.98 -14.88 9.56
CA PHE A 272 19.61 -14.02 8.56
C PHE A 272 21.13 -14.11 8.62
N ALA A 273 21.73 -14.00 9.81
CA ALA A 273 23.17 -14.16 9.97
C ALA A 273 23.64 -15.57 9.56
N LYS A 274 22.88 -16.62 9.90
CA LYS A 274 23.19 -17.99 9.49
C LYS A 274 23.23 -18.12 7.97
N TYR A 275 22.22 -17.62 7.26
CA TYR A 275 22.11 -17.87 5.82
C TYR A 275 22.93 -16.88 4.98
N PHE A 276 22.88 -15.58 5.29
CA PHE A 276 23.64 -14.57 4.54
C PHE A 276 25.15 -14.66 4.75
N GLU A 277 25.61 -15.01 5.95
CA GLU A 277 27.03 -14.90 6.29
C GLU A 277 27.75 -16.24 6.30
N LYS A 278 27.04 -17.34 6.58
CA LYS A 278 27.64 -18.68 6.64
C LYS A 278 27.20 -19.56 5.50
N TRP A 279 25.90 -19.70 5.27
CA TRP A 279 25.42 -20.62 4.24
C TRP A 279 25.82 -20.16 2.84
N LEU A 280 25.59 -18.89 2.47
CA LEU A 280 26.05 -18.40 1.17
C LEU A 280 27.57 -18.52 1.02
N TRP A 281 28.34 -18.12 2.04
CA TRP A 281 29.79 -18.17 1.98
C TRP A 281 30.35 -19.60 1.80
N ASN A 282 29.69 -20.59 2.42
CA ASN A 282 30.10 -22.00 2.32
C ASN A 282 29.66 -22.70 1.03
N ASN A 283 28.65 -22.19 0.33
CA ASN A 283 28.03 -22.89 -0.81
C ASN A 283 28.23 -22.18 -2.15
N VAL A 284 28.40 -20.86 -2.18
CA VAL A 284 28.45 -20.07 -3.42
C VAL A 284 29.86 -20.11 -4.04
N GLU A 285 29.97 -20.72 -5.21
CA GLU A 285 31.19 -20.79 -6.02
C GLU A 285 31.37 -19.57 -6.96
N LYS A 286 32.54 -19.49 -7.63
CA LYS A 286 33.01 -18.33 -8.41
C LYS A 286 32.14 -17.97 -9.63
N ASP A 287 31.45 -18.93 -10.22
CA ASP A 287 30.61 -18.71 -11.41
C ASP A 287 29.11 -18.81 -11.09
N SER A 288 28.76 -18.75 -9.80
CA SER A 288 27.40 -18.88 -9.32
C SER A 288 26.59 -17.58 -9.46
N SER A 289 25.27 -17.74 -9.53
CA SER A 289 24.29 -16.65 -9.44
C SER A 289 23.56 -16.72 -8.10
N VAL A 290 23.49 -15.60 -7.37
CA VAL A 290 22.78 -15.52 -6.09
C VAL A 290 21.56 -14.61 -6.25
N PHE A 291 20.40 -15.07 -5.82
CA PHE A 291 19.17 -14.29 -5.80
C PHE A 291 18.65 -14.16 -4.37
N ILE A 292 18.52 -12.94 -3.88
CA ILE A 292 17.92 -12.65 -2.57
C ILE A 292 16.60 -11.95 -2.80
N TYR A 293 15.53 -12.53 -2.28
CA TYR A 293 14.21 -11.90 -2.24
C TYR A 293 13.82 -11.66 -0.80
N TYR A 294 13.44 -10.43 -0.49
CA TYR A 294 12.89 -10.06 0.81
C TYR A 294 11.55 -9.37 0.60
N SER A 295 10.50 -9.97 1.16
CA SER A 295 9.20 -9.34 1.36
C SER A 295 8.88 -9.31 2.85
N GLY A 296 8.60 -8.12 3.35
CA GLY A 296 8.50 -7.81 4.78
C GLY A 296 8.77 -6.32 5.00
N HIS A 297 8.88 -5.94 6.28
CA HIS A 297 9.09 -4.53 6.65
C HIS A 297 10.56 -4.12 6.65
N GLY A 298 10.85 -2.97 6.06
CA GLY A 298 12.07 -2.22 6.28
C GLY A 298 11.89 -1.16 7.37
N ALA A 299 12.99 -0.77 8.01
CA ALA A 299 12.96 0.35 8.94
C ALA A 299 14.27 1.14 8.87
N PRO A 300 14.21 2.49 8.76
CA PRO A 300 15.38 3.32 8.92
C PRO A 300 15.68 3.54 10.41
N ASN A 301 16.96 3.59 10.76
CA ASN A 301 17.37 4.20 12.03
C ASN A 301 17.16 5.72 11.93
N PRO A 302 16.33 6.34 12.79
CA PRO A 302 16.03 7.77 12.72
C PRO A 302 17.25 8.66 13.03
N ASN A 303 18.27 8.15 13.71
CA ASN A 303 19.46 8.90 14.10
C ASN A 303 20.55 8.84 13.03
N THR A 304 20.77 7.67 12.41
CA THR A 304 21.85 7.47 11.44
C THR A 304 21.39 7.50 9.98
N GLY A 305 20.09 7.26 9.74
CA GLY A 305 19.52 7.06 8.41
C GLY A 305 19.81 5.68 7.80
N ASP A 306 20.49 4.78 8.54
CA ASP A 306 20.80 3.43 8.05
C ASP A 306 19.53 2.59 7.91
N ALA A 307 19.43 1.81 6.83
CA ALA A 307 18.28 0.95 6.58
C ALA A 307 18.50 -0.47 7.12
N TYR A 308 17.44 -1.06 7.65
CA TYR A 308 17.43 -2.40 8.23
C TYR A 308 16.29 -3.23 7.67
N LEU A 309 16.58 -4.51 7.41
CA LEU A 309 15.55 -5.53 7.30
C LEU A 309 15.04 -5.81 8.71
N VAL A 310 13.72 -5.80 8.92
CA VAL A 310 13.12 -6.13 10.20
C VAL A 310 12.89 -7.64 10.24
N PRO A 311 13.64 -8.41 11.06
CA PRO A 311 13.37 -9.84 11.21
C PRO A 311 12.09 -10.05 12.03
N TYR A 312 11.56 -11.27 12.04
CA TYR A 312 10.34 -11.60 12.77
C TYR A 312 10.41 -11.29 14.28
N ASP A 313 11.59 -11.52 14.86
CA ASP A 313 11.89 -11.22 16.26
C ASP A 313 12.37 -9.78 16.49
N GLY A 314 12.45 -9.00 15.42
CA GLY A 314 12.86 -7.60 15.41
C GLY A 314 11.85 -6.68 16.08
N ASP A 315 12.34 -5.79 16.95
CA ASP A 315 11.55 -4.68 17.48
C ASP A 315 11.97 -3.41 16.73
N PRO A 316 11.08 -2.80 15.92
CA PRO A 316 11.41 -1.56 15.22
C PRO A 316 11.85 -0.42 16.15
N SER A 317 11.45 -0.45 17.42
CA SER A 317 11.86 0.52 18.45
C SER A 317 13.32 0.36 18.86
N PHE A 318 13.91 -0.82 18.64
CA PHE A 318 15.28 -1.21 18.94
C PHE A 318 15.96 -1.76 17.69
N ILE A 319 15.74 -1.08 16.55
CA ILE A 319 16.15 -1.58 15.24
C ILE A 319 17.68 -1.77 15.14
N ASP A 320 18.46 -0.98 15.87
CA ASP A 320 19.92 -1.09 15.92
C ASP A 320 20.41 -2.38 16.58
N GLN A 321 19.63 -2.90 17.52
CA GLN A 321 19.98 -4.12 18.26
C GLN A 321 19.36 -5.36 17.63
N THR A 322 18.17 -5.22 17.05
CA THR A 322 17.33 -6.36 16.66
C THR A 322 17.15 -6.48 15.14
N GLY A 323 17.30 -5.38 14.39
CA GLY A 323 17.25 -5.37 12.93
C GLY A 323 18.49 -5.96 12.28
N TYR A 324 18.35 -6.42 11.04
CA TYR A 324 19.49 -6.84 10.23
C TYR A 324 19.86 -5.73 9.26
N SER A 325 21.00 -5.08 9.50
CA SER A 325 21.44 -3.92 8.72
C SER A 325 21.60 -4.27 7.24
N LEU A 326 21.04 -3.44 6.36
CA LEU A 326 21.19 -3.59 4.92
C LEU A 326 22.65 -3.37 4.48
N LYS A 327 23.38 -2.49 5.18
CA LYS A 327 24.83 -2.34 5.00
C LYS A 327 25.57 -3.65 5.32
N ARG A 328 25.23 -4.28 6.45
CA ARG A 328 25.78 -5.59 6.85
C ARG A 328 25.47 -6.68 5.81
N LEU A 329 24.26 -6.67 5.22
CA LEU A 329 23.92 -7.57 4.12
C LEU A 329 24.89 -7.38 2.95
N TYR A 330 24.96 -6.17 2.40
CA TYR A 330 25.79 -5.90 1.21
C TYR A 330 27.29 -6.14 1.46
N GLU A 331 27.81 -5.83 2.64
CA GLU A 331 29.20 -6.14 3.00
C GLU A 331 29.49 -7.64 2.99
N ASN A 332 28.54 -8.47 3.39
CA ASN A 332 28.71 -9.93 3.33
C ASN A 332 28.54 -10.47 1.91
N LEU A 333 27.59 -9.95 1.13
CA LEU A 333 27.42 -10.33 -0.27
C LEU A 333 28.65 -9.98 -1.12
N ASN A 334 29.30 -8.85 -0.85
CA ASN A 334 30.52 -8.43 -1.53
C ASN A 334 31.73 -9.37 -1.28
N LYS A 335 31.66 -10.27 -0.30
CA LYS A 335 32.69 -11.29 -0.05
C LYS A 335 32.52 -12.53 -0.91
N LEU A 336 31.35 -12.72 -1.50
CA LEU A 336 31.06 -13.87 -2.35
C LEU A 336 31.78 -13.71 -3.69
N GLN A 337 32.27 -14.82 -4.24
CA GLN A 337 32.90 -14.81 -5.56
C GLN A 337 31.88 -14.96 -6.69
N ALA A 338 30.58 -14.83 -6.41
CA ALA A 338 29.51 -15.01 -7.38
C ALA A 338 29.69 -14.10 -8.60
N LYS A 339 29.33 -14.62 -9.77
CA LYS A 339 29.31 -13.86 -11.02
C LYS A 339 28.24 -12.77 -11.00
N GLU A 340 27.10 -13.06 -10.37
CA GLU A 340 25.96 -12.17 -10.29
C GLU A 340 25.26 -12.34 -8.94
N ILE A 341 24.88 -11.22 -8.32
CA ILE A 341 24.06 -11.17 -7.12
C ILE A 341 22.93 -10.19 -7.37
N ILE A 342 21.70 -10.67 -7.27
CA ILE A 342 20.48 -9.86 -7.40
C ILE A 342 19.83 -9.80 -6.02
N VAL A 343 19.53 -8.60 -5.55
CA VAL A 343 18.77 -8.37 -4.32
C VAL A 343 17.49 -7.64 -4.70
N ALA A 344 16.36 -8.31 -4.51
CA ALA A 344 15.02 -7.77 -4.73
C ALA A 344 14.36 -7.54 -3.37
N LEU A 345 14.08 -6.27 -3.08
CA LEU A 345 13.37 -5.85 -1.87
C LEU A 345 11.97 -5.38 -2.30
N ASP A 346 10.95 -6.01 -1.75
CA ASP A 346 9.55 -5.68 -2.04
C ASP A 346 9.16 -4.32 -1.42
N SER A 347 8.13 -3.69 -1.97
CA SER A 347 7.64 -2.33 -1.72
C SER A 347 7.19 -2.01 -0.29
N CYS A 348 7.03 -3.00 0.58
CA CYS A 348 6.87 -2.82 2.02
C CYS A 348 8.20 -2.55 2.77
N PHE A 349 9.34 -2.58 2.06
CA PHE A 349 10.67 -2.22 2.57
C PHE A 349 10.91 -0.71 2.64
#